data_AF-A0A1J5XBJ1-F1
#
_entry.id   AF-A0A1J5XBJ1-F1
#
_cell.length_a   1.000
_cell.length_b   1.000
_cell.length_c   1.000
_cell.angle_alpha   90.00
_cell.angle_beta   90.00
_cell.angle_gamma   90.00
#
_symmetry.space_group_name_H-M   'P 1'
#
loop_
_entity.id
_entity.type
_entity.pdbx_description
1 polymer ?
#
loop_
_entity_poly.entity_id
_entity_poly.type
_entity_poly.pdbx_seq_one_letter_code
_entity_poly.pdbx_strand_id
1 'polypeptide(L)'
;MRDEEDAGRLVFDSSVSEGAFLSVSEALSVLTKHGKSGDTRRYAEEFSTFPSEDVSLDLKRTLCDSGLHVFEAVQMINLCPETVEEAKSIIPSLWSRDDGAVQRAIDETIASKNV
;
A
#
# COMPACT_ATOMS: atom_id res chain seq x y z
N MET A 1 6.38 -26.60 12.93
CA MET A 1 7.10 -25.64 12.08
C MET A 1 6.22 -24.42 12.04
N ARG A 2 6.69 -23.25 12.50
CA ARG A 2 6.02 -22.00 12.14
C ARG A 2 6.37 -21.77 10.67
N ASP A 3 5.38 -21.48 9.83
CA ASP A 3 5.68 -20.99 8.49
C ASP A 3 6.58 -19.75 8.63
N GLU A 4 7.63 -19.67 7.82
CA GLU A 4 8.51 -18.51 7.77
C GLU A 4 7.70 -17.32 7.22
N GLU A 5 7.76 -16.17 7.89
CA GLU A 5 7.05 -14.96 7.45
C GLU A 5 7.54 -14.56 6.05
N ASP A 6 6.60 -14.38 5.13
CA ASP A 6 6.87 -14.06 3.72
C ASP A 6 5.76 -13.15 3.18
N ALA A 7 6.06 -11.86 3.12
CA ALA A 7 5.14 -10.84 2.60
C ALA A 7 4.80 -11.05 1.11
N GLY A 8 5.71 -11.67 0.34
CA GLY A 8 5.45 -12.04 -1.07
C GLY A 8 4.42 -13.15 -1.21
N ARG A 9 4.16 -13.89 -0.13
CA ARG A 9 3.13 -14.94 -0.03
C ARG A 9 1.97 -14.56 0.89
N LEU A 10 1.94 -13.31 1.36
CA LEU A 10 0.98 -12.81 2.35
C LEU A 10 0.97 -13.61 3.67
N VAL A 11 2.12 -14.16 4.06
CA VAL A 11 2.31 -14.88 5.32
C VAL A 11 2.89 -13.92 6.34
N PHE A 12 2.05 -13.48 7.27
CA PHE A 12 2.42 -12.57 8.36
C PHE A 12 2.26 -13.26 9.72
N ASP A 13 2.94 -12.73 10.75
CA ASP A 13 2.71 -13.19 12.12
C ASP A 13 1.26 -12.97 12.56
N SER A 14 0.75 -13.88 13.39
CA SER A 14 -0.61 -13.85 13.92
C SER A 14 -0.94 -12.58 14.74
N SER A 15 0.06 -11.84 15.22
CA SER A 15 -0.13 -10.56 15.90
C SER A 15 -0.43 -9.40 14.95
N VAL A 16 -0.16 -9.55 13.64
CA VAL A 16 -0.40 -8.52 12.63
C VAL A 16 -1.85 -8.62 12.14
N SER A 17 -2.71 -7.73 12.62
CA SER A 17 -4.08 -7.61 12.11
C SER A 17 -4.12 -6.90 10.75
N GLU A 18 -5.17 -7.12 9.95
CA GLU A 18 -5.40 -6.41 8.69
C GLU A 18 -5.42 -4.87 8.85
N GLY A 19 -5.81 -4.36 10.01
CA GLY A 19 -5.77 -2.92 10.33
C GLY A 19 -4.37 -2.35 10.63
N ALA A 20 -3.33 -3.18 10.60
CA ALA A 20 -1.96 -2.77 10.94
C ALA A 20 -1.22 -2.10 9.76
N PHE A 21 -1.75 -2.19 8.54
CA PHE A 21 -1.07 -1.69 7.35
C PHE A 21 -1.44 -0.23 7.06
N LEU A 22 -0.42 0.62 7.16
CA LEU A 22 -0.48 2.05 6.82
C LEU A 22 0.39 2.33 5.61
N SER A 23 -0.14 3.11 4.66
CA SER A 23 0.66 3.77 3.63
C SER A 23 1.60 4.81 4.24
N VAL A 24 2.61 5.23 3.48
CA VAL A 24 3.56 6.27 3.92
C VAL A 24 2.83 7.58 4.24
N SER A 25 1.81 7.93 3.45
CA SER A 25 0.95 9.10 3.67
C SER A 25 0.14 9.01 4.98
N GLU A 26 -0.45 7.85 5.27
CA GLU A 26 -1.17 7.63 6.54
C GLU A 26 -0.21 7.69 7.74
N ALA A 27 0.95 7.04 7.62
CA ALA A 27 1.99 7.08 8.65
C ALA A 27 2.47 8.52 8.91
N LEU A 28 2.64 9.33 7.86
CA LEU A 28 2.99 10.74 7.99
C LEU A 28 1.93 11.53 8.77
N SER A 29 0.65 11.31 8.46
CA SER A 29 -0.45 11.97 9.18
C SER A 29 -0.44 11.61 10.67
N VAL A 30 -0.29 10.34 11.01
CA VAL A 30 -0.18 9.87 12.40
C VAL A 30 1.04 10.49 13.10
N LEU A 31 2.21 10.49 12.45
CA LEU A 31 3.43 11.08 13.02
C LEU A 31 3.30 12.58 13.26
N THR A 32 2.64 13.29 12.35
CA THR A 32 2.38 14.73 12.45
C THR A 32 1.40 15.03 13.59
N LYS A 33 0.30 14.27 13.70
CA LYS A 33 -0.70 14.40 14.79
C LYS A 33 -0.07 14.19 16.18
N HIS A 34 0.86 13.25 16.29
CA HIS A 34 1.55 12.96 17.57
C HIS A 34 2.82 13.79 17.81
N GLY A 35 3.14 14.74 16.93
CA GLY A 35 4.31 15.62 17.08
C GLY A 35 5.64 14.88 17.15
N LYS A 36 5.73 13.65 16.61
CA LYS A 36 6.97 12.88 16.63
C LYS A 36 7.94 13.47 15.62
N SER A 37 9.20 13.60 16.02
CA SER A 37 10.31 14.06 15.19
C SER A 37 11.37 12.96 15.15
N GLY A 38 12.00 12.78 14.00
CA GLY A 38 13.01 11.75 13.76
C GLY A 38 13.04 11.29 12.30
N ASP A 39 13.92 10.33 12.02
CA ASP A 39 14.21 9.89 10.66
C ASP A 39 12.98 9.31 9.94
N THR A 40 12.10 8.60 10.66
CA THR A 40 10.86 8.05 10.08
C THR A 40 9.91 9.14 9.57
N ARG A 41 9.79 10.26 10.29
CA ARG A 41 8.94 11.37 9.85
C ARG A 41 9.54 12.03 8.62
N ARG A 42 10.84 12.29 8.64
CA ARG A 42 11.53 12.89 7.48
C ARG A 42 11.41 12.00 6.24
N TYR A 43 11.57 10.69 6.42
CA TYR A 43 11.32 9.71 5.35
C TYR A 43 9.87 9.79 4.85
N ALA A 44 8.89 9.83 5.76
CA ALA A 44 7.50 9.90 5.36
C ALA A 44 7.13 11.24 4.68
N GLU A 45 7.76 12.36 5.07
CA GLU A 45 7.61 13.67 4.41
C GLU A 45 8.20 13.66 2.98
N GLU A 46 9.32 12.94 2.76
CA GLU A 46 10.01 12.87 1.46
C GLU A 46 9.34 11.88 0.50
N PHE A 47 8.83 10.76 1.00
CA PHE A 47 8.30 9.64 0.19
C PHE A 47 6.78 9.48 0.28
N SER A 48 6.07 10.43 0.89
CA SER A 48 4.61 10.47 0.87
C SER A 48 4.10 10.68 -0.55
N THR A 49 3.52 9.63 -1.15
CA THR A 49 2.98 9.71 -2.51
C THR A 49 1.74 10.61 -2.60
N PHE A 50 0.87 10.56 -1.60
CA PHE A 50 -0.37 11.34 -1.54
C PHE A 50 -0.29 12.39 -0.44
N PRO A 51 -0.50 13.69 -0.73
CA PRO A 51 -0.41 14.74 0.28
C PRO A 51 -1.61 14.72 1.26
N SER A 52 -2.73 14.13 0.84
CA SER A 52 -3.94 14.03 1.66
C SER A 52 -4.12 12.61 2.20
N GLU A 53 -4.28 12.51 3.53
CA GLU A 53 -4.61 11.25 4.22
C GLU A 53 -5.93 10.66 3.68
N ASP A 54 -6.93 11.51 3.45
CA ASP A 54 -8.25 11.09 2.97
C ASP A 54 -8.17 10.39 1.61
N VAL A 55 -7.35 10.92 0.69
CA VAL A 55 -7.14 10.32 -0.64
C VAL A 55 -6.51 8.94 -0.52
N SER A 56 -5.46 8.80 0.31
CA SER A 56 -4.80 7.51 0.54
C SER A 56 -5.71 6.48 1.21
N LEU A 57 -6.56 6.91 2.15
CA LEU A 57 -7.52 6.06 2.83
C LEU A 57 -8.62 5.56 1.90
N ASP A 58 -9.17 6.45 1.09
CA ASP A 58 -10.24 6.11 0.15
C ASP A 58 -9.72 5.23 -0.99
N LEU A 59 -8.53 5.52 -1.52
CA LEU A 59 -7.88 4.63 -2.49
C LEU A 59 -7.62 3.25 -1.89
N LYS A 60 -7.13 3.16 -0.65
CA LYS A 60 -6.92 1.87 0.03
C LYS A 60 -8.21 1.06 0.12
N ARG A 61 -9.33 1.70 0.48
CA ARG A 61 -10.65 1.06 0.53
C ARG A 61 -11.08 0.57 -0.85
N THR A 62 -11.00 1.41 -1.87
CA THR A 62 -11.34 1.05 -3.26
C THR A 62 -10.55 -0.15 -3.75
N LEU A 63 -9.23 -0.19 -3.47
CA LEU A 63 -8.39 -1.32 -3.82
C LEU A 63 -8.77 -2.59 -3.05
N CYS A 64 -9.06 -2.50 -1.76
CA CYS A 64 -9.53 -3.65 -0.97
C CYS A 64 -10.88 -4.17 -1.46
N ASP A 65 -11.82 -3.28 -1.82
CA ASP A 65 -13.13 -3.62 -2.37
C ASP A 65 -13.03 -4.30 -3.75
N SER A 66 -11.97 -4.01 -4.50
CA SER A 66 -11.64 -4.72 -5.75
C SER A 66 -11.05 -6.14 -5.51
N GLY A 67 -10.87 -6.51 -4.24
CA GLY A 67 -10.41 -7.82 -3.79
C GLY A 67 -8.92 -7.90 -3.50
N LEU A 68 -8.18 -6.78 -3.46
CA LEU A 68 -6.77 -6.78 -3.05
C LEU A 68 -6.64 -7.02 -1.54
N HIS A 69 -5.60 -7.72 -1.11
CA HIS A 69 -5.28 -7.79 0.31
C HIS A 69 -4.80 -6.41 0.79
N VAL A 70 -5.07 -6.05 2.05
CA VAL A 70 -4.73 -4.70 2.58
C VAL A 70 -3.25 -4.36 2.40
N PHE A 71 -2.37 -5.35 2.59
CA PHE A 71 -0.93 -5.21 2.30
C PHE A 71 -0.67 -4.84 0.82
N GLU A 72 -1.31 -5.55 -0.12
CA GLU A 72 -1.13 -5.30 -1.56
C GLU A 72 -1.62 -3.90 -1.94
N ALA A 73 -2.78 -3.49 -1.40
CA ALA A 73 -3.33 -2.15 -1.60
C ALA A 73 -2.37 -1.07 -1.09
N VAL A 74 -1.82 -1.23 0.12
CA VAL A 74 -0.84 -0.29 0.69
C VAL A 74 0.45 -0.24 -0.13
N GLN A 75 0.95 -1.38 -0.61
CA GLN A 75 2.13 -1.41 -1.48
C GLN A 75 1.86 -0.73 -2.83
N MET A 76 0.66 -0.91 -3.40
CA MET A 76 0.25 -0.23 -4.64
C MET A 76 0.27 1.30 -4.47
N ILE A 77 -0.27 1.80 -3.35
CA ILE A 77 -0.29 3.23 -3.00
C ILE A 77 1.13 3.78 -2.83
N ASN A 78 1.99 3.06 -2.12
CA ASN A 78 3.34 3.51 -1.83
C ASN A 78 4.25 3.51 -3.06
N LEU A 79 4.17 2.45 -3.87
CA LEU A 79 5.11 2.22 -4.98
C LEU A 79 4.62 2.79 -6.31
N CYS A 80 3.30 2.98 -6.48
CA CYS A 80 2.69 3.53 -7.70
C CYS A 80 3.24 2.94 -9.00
N PRO A 81 3.17 1.60 -9.20
CA PRO A 81 3.61 0.99 -10.44
C PRO A 81 2.77 1.49 -11.63
N GLU A 82 3.40 1.62 -12.79
CA GLU A 82 2.76 2.13 -14.01
C GLU A 82 2.31 1.00 -14.95
N THR A 83 2.85 -0.21 -14.75
CA THR A 83 2.56 -1.39 -15.59
C THR A 83 2.28 -2.63 -14.76
N VAL A 84 1.50 -3.57 -15.32
CA VAL A 84 1.21 -4.86 -14.66
C VAL A 84 2.47 -5.66 -14.40
N GLU A 85 3.43 -5.67 -15.33
CA GLU A 85 4.73 -6.33 -15.15
C GLU A 85 5.50 -5.77 -13.96
N GLU A 86 5.57 -4.44 -13.85
CA GLU A 86 6.21 -3.77 -12.71
C GLU A 86 5.50 -4.12 -11.40
N ALA A 87 4.17 -3.99 -11.36
CA ALA A 87 3.37 -4.29 -10.17
C ALA A 87 3.60 -5.72 -9.67
N LYS A 88 3.60 -6.71 -10.58
CA LYS A 88 3.85 -8.12 -10.23
C LYS A 88 5.31 -8.40 -9.87
N SER A 89 6.26 -7.65 -10.41
CA SER A 89 7.67 -7.75 -10.07
C SER A 89 7.94 -7.25 -8.64
N ILE A 90 7.35 -6.11 -8.27
CA ILE A 90 7.58 -5.47 -6.96
C ILE A 90 6.65 -5.97 -5.86
N ILE A 91 5.46 -6.49 -6.20
CA ILE A 91 4.52 -7.13 -5.27
C ILE A 91 4.26 -8.57 -5.76
N PRO A 92 5.12 -9.54 -5.37
CA PRO A 92 5.05 -10.90 -5.90
C PRO A 92 3.74 -11.64 -5.62
N SER A 93 2.99 -11.27 -4.58
CA SER A 93 1.69 -11.89 -4.27
C SER A 93 0.65 -11.66 -5.38
N LEU A 94 0.81 -10.59 -6.18
CA LEU A 94 -0.05 -10.29 -7.32
C LEU A 94 0.12 -11.26 -8.50
N TRP A 95 1.16 -12.11 -8.52
CA TRP A 95 1.33 -13.11 -9.59
C TRP A 95 0.15 -14.07 -9.72
N SER A 96 -0.55 -14.31 -8.61
CA SER A 96 -1.75 -15.15 -8.57
C SER A 96 -3.00 -14.47 -9.14
N ARG A 97 -2.95 -13.15 -9.39
CA ARG A 97 -4.09 -12.34 -9.85
C ARG A 97 -4.10 -12.18 -11.37
N ASP A 98 -5.32 -11.99 -11.89
CA ASP A 98 -5.56 -11.65 -13.29
C ASP A 98 -4.99 -10.27 -13.65
N ASP A 99 -4.35 -10.19 -14.82
CA ASP A 99 -3.72 -8.95 -15.31
C ASP A 99 -4.73 -7.81 -15.44
N GLY A 100 -5.97 -8.08 -15.84
CA GLY A 100 -7.03 -7.08 -15.92
C GLY A 100 -7.51 -6.58 -14.56
N ALA A 101 -7.37 -7.37 -13.49
CA ALA A 101 -7.59 -6.89 -12.12
C ALA A 101 -6.44 -6.00 -11.65
N VAL A 102 -5.19 -6.39 -11.93
CA VAL A 102 -4.01 -5.59 -11.58
C VAL A 102 -4.00 -4.27 -12.35
N GLN A 103 -4.32 -4.28 -13.65
CA GLN A 103 -4.39 -3.07 -14.47
C GLN A 103 -5.43 -2.09 -13.91
N ARG A 104 -6.62 -2.57 -13.51
CA ARG A 104 -7.64 -1.70 -12.89
C ARG A 104 -7.14 -1.07 -11.59
N ALA A 105 -6.44 -1.82 -10.75
CA ALA A 105 -5.85 -1.28 -9.51
C ALA A 105 -4.79 -0.19 -9.79
N ILE A 106 -3.98 -0.37 -10.84
CA ILE A 106 -3.03 0.64 -11.32
C ILE A 106 -3.78 1.88 -11.80
N ASP A 107 -4.80 1.71 -12.64
CA ASP A 107 -5.58 2.82 -13.20
C ASP A 107 -6.22 3.68 -12.10
N GLU A 108 -6.79 3.06 -11.06
CA GLU A 108 -7.37 3.77 -9.90
C GLU A 108 -6.32 4.52 -9.08
N THR A 109 -5.11 3.94 -8.96
CA THR A 109 -3.98 4.57 -8.26
C THR A 109 -3.50 5.81 -9.02
N ILE A 110 -3.33 5.70 -10.34
CA ILE A 110 -2.94 6.81 -11.21
C ILE A 110 -4.02 7.90 -11.22
N ALA A 111 -5.30 7.52 -11.28
CA ALA A 111 -6.41 8.46 -11.25
C ALA A 111 -6.39 9.28 -9.95
N SER A 112 -6.24 8.62 -8.80
CA SER A 112 -6.22 9.27 -7.49
C SER A 112 -4.98 10.15 -7.26
N LYS A 113 -3.84 9.85 -7.92
CA LYS A 113 -2.60 10.63 -7.80
C LYS A 113 -2.70 12.01 -8.45
N ASN A 114 -3.57 12.14 -9.45
CA ASN A 114 -3.77 13.39 -10.20
C ASN A 114 -4.88 14.28 -9.64
N VAL A 115 -5.50 13.88 -8.51
CA VAL A 115 -6.56 14.61 -7.80
C VAL A 115 -5.97 15.40 -6.64
#